data_AF-A0A9W6L1U2-F1
#
_entry.id   AF-A0A9W6L1U2-F1
#
_cell.length_a   1.000
_cell.length_b   1.000
_cell.length_c   1.000
_cell.angle_alpha   90.00
_cell.angle_beta   90.00
_cell.angle_gamma   90.00
#
_symmetry.space_group_name_H-M   'P 1'
#
loop_
_entity.id
_entity.type
_entity.pdbx_description
1 polymer ?
#
loop_
_entity_poly.entity_id
_entity_poly.type
_entity_poly.pdbx_seq_one_letter_code
_entity_poly.pdbx_strand_id
1 'polypeptide(L)' 'MADRHVRNDLAELKGIGPKYAQMLKDIGVDSIKELSHRNPSHLKQMIEERHGPVVAMSEDECRDWIEQAKAHQA' A
#
# COMPACT_ATOMS: atom_id res chain seq x y z
N MET A 1 10.10 12.54 23.40
CA MET A 1 10.83 12.35 22.13
C MET A 1 9.77 12.06 21.09
N ALA A 2 9.78 12.82 19.99
CA ALA A 2 8.68 12.88 19.03
C ALA A 2 8.25 11.49 18.59
N ASP A 3 7.00 11.19 18.89
CA ASP A 3 6.23 10.09 18.35
C ASP A 3 6.38 10.10 16.82
N ARG A 4 7.31 9.29 16.34
CA ARG A 4 7.63 9.16 14.92
C ARG A 4 6.56 8.27 14.27
N HIS A 5 5.30 8.68 14.37
CA HIS A 5 4.35 8.35 13.32
C HIS A 5 4.80 9.15 12.10
N VAL A 6 5.78 8.59 11.40
CA VAL A 6 6.10 8.95 10.02
C VAL A 6 4.76 9.03 9.31
N ARG A 7 4.48 10.20 8.74
CA ARG A 7 3.37 10.40 7.82
C ARG A 7 3.45 9.24 6.83
N ASN A 8 2.51 8.32 6.91
CA ASN A 8 2.50 7.18 6.01
C ASN A 8 2.13 7.77 4.64
N ASP A 9 3.15 8.00 3.79
CA ASP A 9 2.99 8.63 2.48
C ASP A 9 1.95 7.86 1.63
N LEU A 10 1.70 6.58 1.96
CA LEU A 10 0.66 5.77 1.33
C LEU A 10 -0.72 6.41 1.38
N ALA A 11 -1.04 7.19 2.43
CA ALA A 11 -2.32 7.89 2.53
C ALA A 11 -2.46 9.07 1.54
N GLU A 12 -1.37 9.49 0.86
CA GLU A 12 -1.43 10.49 -0.21
C GLU A 12 -1.94 9.89 -1.53
N LEU A 13 -1.87 8.57 -1.70
CA LEU A 13 -2.32 7.88 -2.90
C LEU A 13 -3.85 7.79 -2.92
N LYS A 14 -4.47 8.20 -4.04
CA LYS A 14 -5.92 8.13 -4.20
C LYS A 14 -6.39 6.67 -4.20
N GLY A 15 -7.28 6.34 -3.28
CA GLY A 15 -7.82 4.99 -3.07
C GLY A 15 -7.20 4.25 -1.89
N ILE A 16 -6.05 4.70 -1.38
CA ILE A 16 -5.44 4.13 -0.17
C ILE A 16 -5.95 4.86 1.07
N GLY A 17 -7.05 4.37 1.61
CA GLY A 17 -7.55 4.82 2.90
C GLY A 17 -6.71 4.34 4.09
N PRO A 18 -6.99 4.84 5.31
CA PRO A 18 -6.27 4.44 6.53
C PRO A 18 -6.33 2.93 6.81
N LYS A 19 -7.40 2.25 6.38
CA LYS A 19 -7.55 0.79 6.47
C LYS A 19 -6.52 0.06 5.61
N TYR A 20 -6.34 0.47 4.35
CA TYR A 20 -5.36 -0.12 3.44
C TYR A 20 -3.94 0.24 3.88
N ALA A 21 -3.70 1.49 4.29
CA ALA A 21 -2.41 1.90 4.82
C ALA A 21 -1.98 1.05 6.03
N GLN A 22 -2.92 0.67 6.90
CA GLN A 22 -2.65 -0.22 8.03
C GLN A 22 -2.36 -1.66 7.58
N MET A 23 -3.09 -2.20 6.61
CA MET A 23 -2.84 -3.54 6.04
C MET A 23 -1.48 -3.60 5.35
N LEU A 24 -1.16 -2.58 4.54
CA LEU A 24 0.14 -2.43 3.89
C LEU A 24 1.25 -2.41 4.93
N LYS A 25 1.09 -1.65 6.02
CA LYS A 25 2.05 -1.61 7.11
C LYS A 25 2.23 -2.98 7.79
N ASP A 26 1.16 -3.75 7.92
CA ASP A 26 1.19 -5.10 8.52
C ASP A 26 1.99 -6.09 7.67
N ILE A 27 1.94 -5.96 6.34
CA ILE A 27 2.77 -6.74 5.40
C ILE A 27 4.18 -6.16 5.19
N GLY A 28 4.54 -5.09 5.91
CA GLY A 28 5.86 -4.45 5.84
C GLY A 28 6.00 -3.37 4.76
N VAL A 29 4.89 -2.90 4.18
CA VAL A 29 4.85 -1.77 3.24
C VAL A 29 4.41 -0.53 4.01
N ASP A 30 5.37 0.24 4.53
CA ASP A 30 5.10 1.45 5.33
C ASP A 30 5.21 2.78 4.59
N SER A 31 5.67 2.76 3.34
CA SER A 31 6.04 3.96 2.55
C SER A 31 5.69 3.80 1.07
N ILE A 32 5.46 4.92 0.36
CA ILE A 32 5.28 4.94 -1.11
C ILE A 32 6.43 4.22 -1.82
N LYS A 33 7.67 4.35 -1.30
CA LYS A 33 8.87 3.70 -1.85
C LYS A 33 8.84 2.19 -1.79
N GLU A 34 8.33 1.63 -0.71
CA GLU A 34 8.15 0.19 -0.59
C GLU A 34 7.11 -0.28 -1.62
N LEU A 35 5.99 0.44 -1.69
CA LEU A 35 4.88 0.10 -2.58
C LEU A 35 5.28 0.15 -4.07
N SER A 36 6.04 1.16 -4.50
CA SER A 36 6.47 1.32 -5.91
C SER A 36 7.32 0.15 -6.43
N HIS A 37 8.02 -0.56 -5.53
CA HIS A 37 8.82 -1.74 -5.84
C HIS A 37 8.02 -3.06 -5.74
N ARG A 38 6.78 -3.03 -5.22
CA ARG A 38 5.94 -4.23 -5.15
C ARG A 38 5.29 -4.52 -6.50
N ASN A 39 4.85 -5.77 -6.63
CA ASN A 39 4.07 -6.25 -7.76
C ASN A 39 2.59 -6.35 -7.34
N PRO A 40 1.64 -5.88 -8.16
CA PRO A 40 0.23 -5.84 -7.79
C PRO A 40 -0.34 -7.22 -7.42
N SER A 41 0.03 -8.27 -8.16
CA SER A 41 -0.41 -9.64 -7.87
C SER A 41 0.16 -10.16 -6.54
N HIS A 42 1.44 -9.89 -6.26
CA HIS A 42 2.08 -10.25 -4.98
C HIS A 42 1.55 -9.44 -3.80
N LEU A 43 1.26 -8.15 -4.00
CA LEU A 43 0.69 -7.30 -2.96
C LEU A 43 -0.65 -7.85 -2.51
N LYS A 44 -1.52 -8.14 -3.48
CA LYS A 44 -2.82 -8.76 -3.23
C LYS A 44 -2.65 -10.07 -2.47
N GLN A 45 -1.78 -10.96 -2.95
CA GLN A 45 -1.52 -12.24 -2.30
C GLN A 45 -1.07 -12.08 -0.84
N MET A 46 -0.11 -11.19 -0.54
CA MET A 46 0.35 -10.96 0.84
C MET A 46 -0.76 -10.44 1.76
N ILE A 47 -1.62 -9.56 1.24
CA ILE A 47 -2.77 -9.05 2.00
C ILE A 47 -3.79 -10.19 2.23
N GLU A 48 -4.07 -11.00 1.21
CA GLU A 48 -4.98 -12.14 1.33
C GLU A 48 -4.46 -13.21 2.30
N GLU A 49 -3.14 -13.46 2.33
CA GLU A 49 -2.51 -14.37 3.28
C GLU A 49 -2.58 -13.87 4.73
N ARG A 50 -2.46 -12.56 4.96
CA ARG A 50 -2.46 -11.97 6.31
C ARG A 50 -3.86 -11.64 6.83
N HIS A 51 -4.71 -11.07 5.98
CA HIS A 51 -6.02 -10.50 6.35
C HIS A 51 -7.21 -11.24 5.74
N GLY A 52 -6.99 -12.18 4.82
CA GLY A 52 -8.05 -12.86 4.08
C GLY A 52 -8.46 -12.14 2.79
N PRO A 53 -9.34 -12.74 1.97
CA PRO A 53 -9.72 -12.24 0.65
C PRO A 53 -10.30 -10.82 0.72
N VAL A 54 -9.55 -9.85 0.19
CA VAL A 54 -9.98 -8.44 0.15
C VAL A 54 -10.73 -8.19 -1.15
N VAL A 55 -12.04 -8.40 -1.12
CA VAL A 55 -12.96 -8.21 -2.27
C VAL A 55 -12.92 -6.78 -2.82
N ALA A 56 -12.53 -5.81 -1.99
CA ALA A 56 -12.46 -4.40 -2.34
C ALA A 56 -11.14 -3.96 -3.00
N MET A 57 -10.18 -4.89 -3.24
CA MET A 57 -8.93 -4.60 -3.96
C MET A 57 -8.84 -5.46 -5.22
N SER A 58 -8.98 -4.81 -6.38
CA SER A 58 -8.70 -5.44 -7.67
C SER A 58 -7.20 -5.37 -8.01
N GLU A 59 -6.73 -6.22 -8.93
CA GLU A 59 -5.35 -6.14 -9.45
C GLU A 59 -5.09 -4.76 -10.10
N ASP A 60 -6.10 -4.19 -10.76
CA ASP A 60 -6.05 -2.83 -11.31
C ASP A 60 -5.87 -1.75 -10.24
N GLU A 61 -6.53 -1.85 -9.09
CA GLU A 61 -6.31 -0.92 -7.97
C GLU A 61 -4.89 -1.04 -7.43
N CYS A 62 -4.40 -2.26 -7.26
CA CYS A 62 -3.02 -2.48 -6.83
C CYS A 62 -2.03 -1.87 -7.83
N ARG A 63 -2.30 -2.05 -9.14
CA ARG A 63 -1.48 -1.48 -10.21
C ARG A 63 -1.50 0.04 -10.18
N ASP A 64 -2.68 0.64 -10.06
CA ASP A 64 -2.86 2.09 -10.02
C ASP A 64 -2.12 2.69 -8.81
N TRP A 65 -2.21 2.05 -7.63
CA TRP A 65 -1.44 2.45 -6.46
C TRP A 65 0.07 2.39 -6.67
N ILE A 66 0.57 1.35 -7.36
CA ILE A 66 2.00 1.20 -7.68
C ILE A 66 2.45 2.25 -8.71
N GLU A 67 1.62 2.55 -9.72
CA GLU A 67 1.90 3.59 -10.71
C GLU A 67 1.89 4.98 -10.09
N GLN A 68 0.87 5.32 -9.29
CA GLN A 68 0.83 6.55 -8.51
C GLN A 68 2.04 6.63 -7.57
N ALA A 69 2.41 5.52 -6.93
CA ALA A 69 3.58 5.48 -6.06
C ALA A 69 4.86 5.82 -6.82
N LYS A 70 5.10 5.19 -7.98
CA LYS A 70 6.23 5.51 -8.85
C LYS A 70 6.24 6.98 -9.29
N ALA A 71 5.08 7.53 -9.65
CA ALA A 71 4.95 8.92 -10.03
C ALA A 71 5.25 9.89 -8.88
N HIS A 72 4.92 9.53 -7.64
CA HIS A 72 5.23 10.30 -6.44
C HIS A 72 6.70 10.26 -6.02
N GLN A 73 7.49 9.31 -6.56
CA GLN A 73 8.92 9.19 -6.31
C GLN A 73 9.80 9.88 -7.35
N ALA A 74 9.21 10.44 -8.40
CA ALA A 74 9.91 11.11 -9.50
C ALA A 74 10.39 12.51 -9.09
#